data_AF-A0A419DJH6-F1
#
_entry.id   AF-A0A419DJH6-F1
#
_cell.length_a   1.000
_cell.length_b   1.000
_cell.length_c   1.000
_cell.angle_alpha   90.00
_cell.angle_beta   90.00
_cell.angle_gamma   90.00
#
_symmetry.space_group_name_H-M   'P 1'
#
loop_
_entity.id
_entity.type
_entity.pdbx_description
1 polymer ?
#
loop_
_entity_poly.entity_id
_entity_poly.type
_entity_poly.pdbx_seq_one_letter_code
_entity_poly.pdbx_strand_id
1 'polypeptide(L)'
;MNKRQRKKQVKQQKISSLTRRDVDRRKARELARPSKEREYKRTITTFKTKEKREARFQTLLDAGYTRSEAHKLKSRSDANIKKLASQKQRSSRAKALREQKYTRLITAGLPEREAKALSGKSWDVVRKAERESKGYGSYLIVSYKEKTEQYSQQDINDFKMGYKRDKRSTSAKMDSAIGMLTEEFGYIGDYKMSATDDADRTTRYHYGLGYHQLYRGKGENYGPLVTLIDQMMVLLYKPYEKYEFIRELVKHLRMLDSEKAHVNADRIADVFL
;
A
#
# COMPACT_ATOMS: atom_id res chain seq x y z
N MET A 1 -80.00 23.75 2.21
CA MET A 1 -79.60 22.46 1.57
C MET A 1 -79.73 21.31 2.57
N ASN A 2 -80.63 20.36 2.30
CA ASN A 2 -80.95 19.26 3.23
C ASN A 2 -79.76 18.28 3.37
N LYS A 3 -79.54 17.70 4.56
CA LYS A 3 -78.45 16.74 4.88
C LYS A 3 -78.35 15.59 3.87
N ARG A 4 -79.47 15.15 3.30
CA ARG A 4 -79.52 14.12 2.24
C ARG A 4 -78.92 14.61 0.92
N GLN A 5 -79.20 15.85 0.52
CA GLN A 5 -78.66 16.46 -0.71
C GLN A 5 -77.14 16.65 -0.60
N ARG A 6 -76.64 17.11 0.58
CA ARG A 6 -75.20 17.23 0.85
C ARG A 6 -74.46 15.90 0.67
N LYS A 7 -74.99 14.81 1.25
CA LYS A 7 -74.39 13.47 1.12
C LYS A 7 -74.35 12.96 -0.33
N LYS A 8 -75.39 13.25 -1.13
CA LYS A 8 -75.46 12.85 -2.54
C LYS A 8 -74.43 13.61 -3.39
N GLN A 9 -74.28 14.91 -3.16
CA GLN A 9 -73.29 15.75 -3.86
C GLN A 9 -71.86 15.30 -3.54
N VAL A 10 -71.54 15.05 -2.26
CA VAL A 10 -70.23 14.51 -1.84
C VAL A 10 -69.94 13.15 -2.47
N LYS A 11 -70.94 12.27 -2.55
CA LYS A 11 -70.78 10.96 -3.21
C LYS A 11 -70.51 11.11 -4.72
N GLN A 12 -71.19 12.03 -5.40
CA GLN A 12 -70.97 12.29 -6.83
C GLN A 12 -69.59 12.91 -7.11
N GLN A 13 -69.15 13.87 -6.29
CA GLN A 13 -67.80 14.44 -6.38
C GLN A 13 -66.70 13.38 -6.14
N LYS A 14 -66.94 12.44 -5.24
CA LYS A 14 -66.03 11.30 -5.03
C LYS A 14 -66.01 10.34 -6.21
N ILE A 15 -67.16 10.01 -6.79
CA ILE A 15 -67.22 9.15 -7.98
C ILE A 15 -66.46 9.82 -9.14
N SER A 16 -66.70 11.10 -9.41
CA SER A 16 -66.03 11.80 -10.52
C SER A 16 -64.52 11.90 -10.33
N SER A 17 -64.04 12.13 -9.11
CA SER A 17 -62.59 12.15 -8.83
C SER A 17 -61.92 10.78 -8.96
N LEU A 18 -62.63 9.68 -8.67
CA LEU A 18 -62.13 8.32 -8.89
C LEU A 18 -62.13 7.94 -10.39
N THR A 19 -63.17 8.32 -11.13
CA THR A 19 -63.23 8.06 -12.59
C THR A 19 -62.18 8.86 -13.36
N ARG A 20 -61.82 10.06 -12.89
CA ARG A 20 -60.68 10.85 -13.42
C ARG A 20 -59.30 10.22 -13.13
N ARG A 21 -59.21 9.22 -12.26
CA ARG A 21 -58.00 8.45 -11.97
C ARG A 21 -58.09 7.03 -12.58
N ASP A 22 -58.81 6.91 -13.68
CA ASP A 22 -59.03 5.69 -14.47
C ASP A 22 -59.68 4.51 -13.71
N VAL A 23 -60.39 4.79 -12.62
CA VAL A 23 -61.19 3.77 -11.94
C VAL A 23 -62.55 3.65 -12.63
N ASP A 24 -62.87 2.45 -13.13
CA ASP A 24 -64.16 2.15 -13.75
C ASP A 24 -65.36 2.69 -12.92
N ARG A 25 -66.36 3.25 -13.62
CA ARG A 25 -67.50 3.97 -13.02
C ARG A 25 -68.35 3.08 -12.12
N ARG A 26 -68.46 1.77 -12.41
CA ARG A 26 -69.15 0.81 -11.51
C ARG A 26 -68.35 0.63 -10.21
N LYS A 27 -67.05 0.41 -10.31
CA LYS A 27 -66.13 0.27 -9.18
C LYS A 27 -66.01 1.56 -8.34
N ALA A 28 -66.04 2.73 -9.00
CA ALA A 28 -66.04 4.04 -8.33
C ALA A 28 -67.31 4.28 -7.48
N ARG A 29 -68.47 3.78 -7.93
CA ARG A 29 -69.74 3.85 -7.15
C ARG A 29 -69.70 2.97 -5.90
N GLU A 30 -69.04 1.83 -5.97
CA GLU A 30 -68.82 0.94 -4.83
C GLU A 30 -67.84 1.55 -3.82
N LEU A 31 -66.69 2.04 -4.30
CA LEU A 31 -65.66 2.69 -3.48
C LEU A 31 -66.12 4.01 -2.85
N ALA A 32 -67.13 4.67 -3.42
CA ALA A 32 -67.76 5.85 -2.82
C ALA A 32 -68.65 5.53 -1.60
N ARG A 33 -68.87 4.24 -1.27
CA ARG A 33 -69.46 3.83 0.01
C ARG A 33 -68.40 3.92 1.12
N PRO A 34 -68.69 4.55 2.28
CA PRO A 34 -67.70 4.75 3.34
C PRO A 34 -66.98 3.49 3.84
N SER A 35 -67.66 2.34 3.87
CA SER A 35 -67.08 1.04 4.27
C SER A 35 -66.05 0.53 3.26
N LYS A 36 -66.40 0.56 1.97
CA LYS A 36 -65.54 0.12 0.86
C LYS A 36 -64.37 1.07 0.62
N GLU A 37 -64.52 2.36 0.89
CA GLU A 37 -63.42 3.34 0.86
C GLU A 37 -62.36 3.03 1.92
N ARG A 38 -62.80 2.70 3.15
CA ARG A 38 -61.89 2.32 4.25
C ARG A 38 -61.16 1.02 3.93
N GLU A 39 -61.85 0.04 3.37
CA GLU A 39 -61.29 -1.25 2.94
C GLU A 39 -60.22 -1.05 1.84
N TYR A 40 -60.51 -0.24 0.82
CA TYR A 40 -59.57 0.07 -0.26
C TYR A 40 -58.35 0.88 0.20
N LYS A 41 -58.54 1.85 1.09
CA LYS A 41 -57.42 2.58 1.69
C LYS A 41 -56.52 1.65 2.50
N ARG A 42 -57.10 0.71 3.27
CA ARG A 42 -56.36 -0.31 4.01
C ARG A 42 -55.55 -1.20 3.07
N THR A 43 -56.15 -1.76 2.02
CA THR A 43 -55.43 -2.63 1.07
C THR A 43 -54.28 -1.92 0.37
N ILE A 44 -54.46 -0.67 -0.07
CA ILE A 44 -53.38 0.12 -0.66
C ILE A 44 -52.26 0.40 0.36
N THR A 45 -52.59 0.76 1.60
CA THR A 45 -51.56 0.99 2.62
C THR A 45 -50.78 -0.28 2.95
N THR A 46 -51.46 -1.43 2.99
CA THR A 46 -50.81 -2.73 3.18
C THR A 46 -49.90 -3.09 2.00
N PHE A 47 -50.34 -2.81 0.77
CA PHE A 47 -49.54 -3.03 -0.44
C PHE A 47 -48.29 -2.15 -0.46
N LYS A 48 -48.44 -0.83 -0.25
CA LYS A 48 -47.31 0.12 -0.19
C LYS A 48 -46.33 -0.19 0.94
N THR A 49 -46.81 -0.69 2.08
CA THR A 49 -45.93 -1.10 3.19
C THR A 49 -45.20 -2.40 2.89
N LYS A 50 -45.82 -3.33 2.15
CA LYS A 50 -45.17 -4.55 1.66
C LYS A 50 -44.07 -4.21 0.65
N GLU A 51 -44.36 -3.39 -0.36
CA GLU A 51 -43.37 -2.93 -1.35
C GLU A 51 -42.17 -2.24 -0.70
N LYS A 52 -42.41 -1.32 0.25
CA LYS A 52 -41.32 -0.66 0.99
C LYS A 52 -40.47 -1.64 1.79
N ARG A 53 -41.07 -2.65 2.41
CA ARG A 53 -40.33 -3.70 3.14
C ARG A 53 -39.50 -4.56 2.19
N GLU A 54 -40.01 -4.83 0.99
CA GLU A 54 -39.29 -5.59 -0.03
C GLU A 54 -38.11 -4.79 -0.61
N ALA A 55 -38.30 -3.50 -0.89
CA ALA A 55 -37.23 -2.61 -1.34
C ALA A 55 -36.10 -2.50 -0.29
N ARG A 56 -36.46 -2.41 1.01
CA ARG A 56 -35.48 -2.43 2.11
C ARG A 56 -34.74 -3.76 2.20
N PHE A 57 -35.45 -4.86 2.00
CA PHE A 57 -34.87 -6.20 1.99
C PHE A 57 -33.85 -6.34 0.86
N GLN A 58 -34.20 -5.91 -0.36
CA GLN A 58 -33.30 -5.93 -1.50
C GLN A 58 -32.05 -5.07 -1.26
N THR A 59 -32.20 -3.87 -0.72
CA THR A 59 -31.08 -2.97 -0.38
C THR A 59 -30.06 -3.63 0.56
N LEU A 60 -30.53 -4.48 1.49
CA LEU A 60 -29.65 -5.20 2.40
C LEU A 60 -28.94 -6.37 1.70
N LEU A 61 -29.64 -7.09 0.81
CA LEU A 61 -29.01 -8.14 0.01
C LEU A 61 -27.90 -7.57 -0.89
N ASP A 62 -28.17 -6.46 -1.56
CA ASP A 62 -27.21 -5.77 -2.43
C ASP A 62 -25.99 -5.24 -1.64
N ALA A 63 -26.16 -4.98 -0.34
CA ALA A 63 -25.09 -4.61 0.56
C ALA A 63 -24.27 -5.81 1.09
N GLY A 64 -24.66 -7.05 0.75
CA GLY A 64 -23.97 -8.28 1.14
C GLY A 64 -24.43 -8.86 2.49
N TYR A 65 -25.65 -8.56 2.92
CA TYR A 65 -26.28 -9.29 4.03
C TYR A 65 -26.87 -10.62 3.53
N THR A 66 -26.83 -11.64 4.38
CA THR A 66 -27.53 -12.89 4.09
C THR A 66 -29.04 -12.69 4.12
N ARG A 67 -29.80 -13.58 3.46
CA ARG A 67 -31.28 -13.55 3.51
C ARG A 67 -31.81 -13.53 4.95
N SER A 68 -31.24 -14.33 5.85
CA SER A 68 -31.64 -14.39 7.27
C SER A 68 -31.43 -13.04 7.98
N GLU A 69 -30.27 -12.42 7.81
CA GLU A 69 -29.97 -11.11 8.40
C GLU A 69 -30.87 -10.01 7.81
N ALA A 70 -31.05 -10.02 6.49
CA ALA A 70 -31.89 -9.05 5.80
C ALA A 70 -33.36 -9.12 6.28
N HIS A 71 -33.88 -10.34 6.53
CA HIS A 71 -35.21 -10.54 7.11
C HIS A 71 -35.37 -9.94 8.50
N LYS A 72 -34.33 -10.00 9.35
CA LYS A 72 -34.34 -9.40 10.70
C LYS A 72 -34.28 -7.87 10.67
N LEU A 73 -33.67 -7.30 9.64
CA LEU A 73 -33.37 -5.86 9.58
C LEU A 73 -34.42 -5.05 8.78
N LYS A 74 -35.15 -5.66 7.84
CA LYS A 74 -36.09 -4.96 6.92
C LYS A 74 -37.23 -4.17 7.58
N SER A 75 -37.52 -4.43 8.85
CA SER A 75 -38.53 -3.70 9.63
C SER A 75 -38.05 -2.31 10.09
N ARG A 76 -36.74 -2.04 10.04
CA ARG A 76 -36.16 -0.74 10.42
C ARG A 76 -36.53 0.37 9.44
N SER A 77 -36.36 1.63 9.86
CA SER A 77 -36.59 2.81 9.03
C SER A 77 -35.64 2.87 7.82
N ASP A 78 -36.06 3.56 6.75
CA ASP A 78 -35.26 3.69 5.52
C ASP A 78 -33.88 4.30 5.77
N ALA A 79 -33.79 5.31 6.65
CA ALA A 79 -32.52 5.92 7.04
C ALA A 79 -31.57 4.92 7.70
N ASN A 80 -32.09 4.06 8.59
CA ASN A 80 -31.30 3.03 9.26
C ASN A 80 -30.83 1.94 8.28
N ILE A 81 -31.69 1.52 7.35
CA ILE A 81 -31.31 0.55 6.30
C ILE A 81 -30.18 1.10 5.43
N LYS A 82 -30.31 2.34 4.96
CA LYS A 82 -29.25 3.00 4.16
C LYS A 82 -27.94 3.09 4.93
N LYS A 83 -27.99 3.45 6.21
CA LYS A 83 -26.81 3.52 7.08
C LYS A 83 -26.14 2.14 7.24
N LEU A 84 -26.93 1.10 7.54
CA LEU A 84 -26.45 -0.27 7.68
C LEU A 84 -25.84 -0.82 6.39
N ALA A 85 -26.53 -0.63 5.26
CA ALA A 85 -26.06 -1.03 3.94
C ALA A 85 -24.72 -0.35 3.60
N SER A 86 -24.63 0.97 3.79
CA SER A 86 -23.39 1.71 3.57
C SER A 86 -22.26 1.24 4.49
N GLN A 87 -22.55 1.01 5.77
CA GLN A 87 -21.56 0.52 6.74
C GLN A 87 -21.05 -0.88 6.36
N LYS A 88 -21.95 -1.80 5.96
CA LYS A 88 -21.59 -3.15 5.50
C LYS A 88 -20.71 -3.09 4.27
N GLN A 89 -21.08 -2.30 3.25
CA GLN A 89 -20.28 -2.10 2.05
C GLN A 89 -18.91 -1.49 2.35
N ARG A 90 -18.82 -0.51 3.27
CA ARG A 90 -17.52 0.04 3.71
C ARG A 90 -16.67 -1.02 4.39
N SER A 91 -17.27 -1.84 5.26
CA SER A 91 -16.56 -2.90 5.98
C SER A 91 -16.07 -4.01 5.04
N SER A 92 -16.88 -4.41 4.04
CA SER A 92 -16.49 -5.42 3.06
C SER A 92 -15.38 -4.91 2.14
N ARG A 93 -15.47 -3.66 1.66
CA ARG A 93 -14.39 -3.01 0.90
C ARG A 93 -13.10 -2.91 1.72
N ALA A 94 -13.19 -2.52 2.99
CA ALA A 94 -12.03 -2.44 3.86
C ALA A 94 -11.39 -3.82 4.09
N LYS A 95 -12.21 -4.87 4.25
CA LYS A 95 -11.73 -6.25 4.37
C LYS A 95 -11.02 -6.72 3.10
N ALA A 96 -11.66 -6.53 1.94
CA ALA A 96 -11.08 -6.89 0.64
C ALA A 96 -9.76 -6.14 0.37
N LEU A 97 -9.68 -4.86 0.72
CA LEU A 97 -8.44 -4.08 0.60
C LEU A 97 -7.32 -4.62 1.51
N ARG A 98 -7.66 -5.04 2.75
CA ARG A 98 -6.69 -5.67 3.66
C ARG A 98 -6.22 -7.01 3.12
N GLU A 99 -7.13 -7.85 2.62
CA GLU A 99 -6.80 -9.13 1.99
C GLU A 99 -5.89 -8.91 0.77
N GLN A 100 -6.18 -7.93 -0.08
CA GLN A 100 -5.33 -7.55 -1.21
C GLN A 100 -3.91 -7.15 -0.78
N LYS A 101 -3.79 -6.31 0.26
CA LYS A 101 -2.49 -5.91 0.81
C LYS A 101 -1.73 -7.09 1.40
N TYR A 102 -2.43 -7.96 2.12
CA TYR A 102 -1.85 -9.17 2.71
C TYR A 102 -1.27 -10.08 1.63
N THR A 103 -2.05 -10.45 0.61
CA THR A 103 -1.59 -11.30 -0.48
C THR A 103 -0.35 -10.74 -1.15
N ARG A 104 -0.33 -9.42 -1.40
CA ARG A 104 0.83 -8.76 -2.02
C ARG A 104 2.10 -8.87 -1.18
N LEU A 105 2.00 -8.74 0.15
CA LEU A 105 3.14 -8.89 1.06
C LEU A 105 3.63 -10.35 1.15
N ILE A 106 2.71 -11.31 1.14
CA ILE A 106 3.07 -12.74 1.11
C ILE A 106 3.80 -13.07 -0.19
N THR A 107 3.30 -12.62 -1.34
CA THR A 107 3.96 -12.82 -2.64
C THR A 107 5.33 -12.13 -2.70
N ALA A 108 5.53 -11.05 -1.94
CA ALA A 108 6.83 -10.40 -1.81
C ALA A 108 7.82 -11.14 -0.88
N GLY A 109 7.39 -12.22 -0.23
CA GLY A 109 8.23 -13.06 0.63
C GLY A 109 8.19 -12.70 2.12
N LEU A 110 7.29 -11.80 2.55
CA LEU A 110 7.21 -11.47 3.98
C LEU A 110 6.59 -12.61 4.80
N PRO A 111 7.06 -12.84 6.04
CA PRO A 111 6.44 -13.78 6.97
C PRO A 111 4.97 -13.42 7.24
N GLU A 112 4.11 -14.44 7.38
CA GLU A 112 2.65 -14.24 7.55
C GLU A 112 2.30 -13.30 8.71
N ARG A 113 3.01 -13.42 9.84
CA ARG A 113 2.79 -12.59 11.03
C ARG A 113 2.99 -11.10 10.72
N GLU A 114 4.03 -10.79 9.96
CA GLU A 114 4.36 -9.41 9.59
C GLU A 114 3.43 -8.89 8.49
N ALA A 115 3.17 -9.69 7.46
CA ALA A 115 2.22 -9.37 6.40
C ALA A 115 0.83 -9.04 6.97
N LYS A 116 0.36 -9.80 7.96
CA LYS A 116 -0.92 -9.55 8.64
C LYS A 116 -0.91 -8.23 9.40
N ALA A 117 0.16 -7.92 10.13
CA ALA A 117 0.30 -6.68 10.87
C ALA A 117 0.33 -5.44 9.95
N LEU A 118 0.98 -5.56 8.79
CA LEU A 118 1.12 -4.47 7.83
C LEU A 118 -0.10 -4.30 6.92
N SER A 119 -0.88 -5.36 6.67
CA SER A 119 -2.09 -5.31 5.81
C SER A 119 -3.14 -4.28 6.26
N GLY A 120 -3.15 -3.95 7.56
CA GLY A 120 -4.03 -2.93 8.15
C GLY A 120 -3.56 -1.48 7.95
N LYS A 121 -2.32 -1.25 7.50
CA LYS A 121 -1.71 0.09 7.37
C LYS A 121 -2.00 0.74 6.01
N SER A 122 -1.50 1.96 5.78
CA SER A 122 -1.63 2.66 4.50
C SER A 122 -0.92 1.91 3.36
N TRP A 123 -1.28 2.20 2.11
CA TRP A 123 -0.63 1.58 0.95
C TRP A 123 0.85 1.91 0.86
N ASP A 124 1.27 3.10 1.29
CA ASP A 124 2.67 3.52 1.23
C ASP A 124 3.54 2.65 2.14
N VAL A 125 3.04 2.32 3.34
CA VAL A 125 3.75 1.41 4.26
C VAL A 125 3.84 0.00 3.68
N VAL A 126 2.77 -0.48 3.02
CA VAL A 126 2.76 -1.80 2.36
C VAL A 126 3.76 -1.85 1.20
N ARG A 127 3.80 -0.81 0.36
CA ARG A 127 4.73 -0.74 -0.77
C ARG A 127 6.18 -0.65 -0.29
N LYS A 128 6.44 0.13 0.76
CA LYS A 128 7.76 0.22 1.38
C LYS A 128 8.22 -1.17 1.87
N ALA A 129 7.39 -1.87 2.64
CA ALA A 129 7.73 -3.19 3.14
C ALA A 129 7.89 -4.25 2.04
N GLU A 130 7.04 -4.22 1.00
CA GLU A 130 7.20 -5.06 -0.19
C GLU A 130 8.57 -4.84 -0.85
N ARG A 131 8.98 -3.58 -0.99
CA ARG A 131 10.25 -3.22 -1.60
C ARG A 131 11.44 -3.66 -0.76
N GLU A 132 11.42 -3.37 0.53
CA GLU A 132 12.44 -3.81 1.48
C GLU A 132 12.61 -5.33 1.47
N SER A 133 11.50 -6.09 1.41
CA SER A 133 11.54 -7.56 1.31
C SER A 133 12.17 -8.06 0.01
N LYS A 134 12.01 -7.31 -1.09
CA LYS A 134 12.67 -7.58 -2.37
C LYS A 134 14.11 -7.02 -2.42
N GLY A 135 14.58 -6.41 -1.33
CA GLY A 135 15.89 -5.78 -1.20
C GLY A 135 16.03 -4.42 -1.91
N TYR A 136 14.92 -3.82 -2.37
CA TYR A 136 14.93 -2.48 -2.95
C TYR A 136 14.93 -1.41 -1.86
N GLY A 137 15.48 -0.23 -2.16
CA GLY A 137 15.45 0.88 -1.21
C GLY A 137 15.84 2.23 -1.79
N SER A 138 15.77 3.28 -0.98
CA SER A 138 16.09 4.65 -1.37
C SER A 138 17.58 4.99 -1.17
N TYR A 139 18.26 4.25 -0.30
CA TYR A 139 19.64 4.50 0.08
C TYR A 139 20.48 3.23 -0.05
N LEU A 140 21.69 3.39 -0.59
CA LEU A 140 22.76 2.42 -0.50
C LEU A 140 23.57 2.69 0.76
N ILE A 141 23.77 1.65 1.56
CA ILE A 141 24.66 1.62 2.71
C ILE A 141 25.77 0.62 2.45
N VAL A 142 27.02 1.05 2.58
CA VAL A 142 28.19 0.18 2.53
C VAL A 142 28.99 0.36 3.81
N SER A 143 29.32 -0.75 4.46
CA SER A 143 30.05 -0.77 5.72
C SER A 143 31.15 -1.82 5.67
N TYR A 144 32.25 -1.59 6.39
CA TYR A 144 33.42 -2.47 6.42
C TYR A 144 33.79 -2.82 7.86
N LYS A 145 34.29 -4.04 8.06
CA LYS A 145 34.83 -4.54 9.32
C LYS A 145 36.13 -5.28 9.03
N GLU A 146 37.19 -4.95 9.73
CA GLU A 146 38.43 -5.71 9.63
C GLU A 146 38.30 -7.06 10.35
N LYS A 147 38.91 -8.12 9.79
CA LYS A 147 38.89 -9.48 10.36
C LYS A 147 40.07 -9.77 11.28
N THR A 148 41.23 -9.18 11.02
CA THR A 148 42.50 -9.54 11.65
C THR A 148 42.73 -8.90 13.01
N GLU A 149 41.87 -7.95 13.42
CA GLU A 149 42.04 -7.12 14.63
C GLU A 149 43.43 -6.45 14.73
N GLN A 150 44.13 -6.34 13.60
CA GLN A 150 45.46 -5.75 13.53
C GLN A 150 45.40 -4.24 13.56
N TYR A 151 44.30 -3.66 13.07
CA TYR A 151 44.07 -2.22 13.09
C TYR A 151 42.92 -1.87 14.03
N SER A 152 43.13 -0.78 14.77
CA SER A 152 42.16 -0.26 15.70
C SER A 152 41.02 0.47 14.96
N GLN A 153 39.93 0.71 15.69
CA GLN A 153 38.85 1.60 15.24
C GLN A 153 39.38 2.96 14.75
N GLN A 154 40.42 3.47 15.40
CA GLN A 154 41.03 4.75 15.11
C GLN A 154 41.70 4.72 13.73
N ASP A 155 42.42 3.66 13.40
CA ASP A 155 43.08 3.48 12.11
C ASP A 155 42.09 3.47 10.94
N ILE A 156 40.97 2.77 11.09
CA ILE A 156 39.89 2.75 10.09
C ILE A 156 39.28 4.14 9.93
N ASN A 157 39.12 4.89 11.03
CA ASN A 157 38.59 6.24 10.99
C ASN A 157 39.59 7.22 10.34
N ASP A 158 40.88 7.10 10.64
CA ASP A 158 41.93 7.92 10.05
C ASP A 158 42.07 7.64 8.55
N PHE A 159 41.97 6.38 8.14
CA PHE A 159 41.88 5.99 6.74
C PHE A 159 40.67 6.63 6.04
N LYS A 160 39.48 6.55 6.63
CA LYS A 160 38.28 7.24 6.11
C LYS A 160 38.46 8.75 6.02
N MET A 161 39.09 9.36 7.02
CA MET A 161 39.35 10.80 7.02
C MET A 161 40.37 11.18 5.95
N GLY A 162 41.34 10.32 5.66
CA GLY A 162 42.24 10.42 4.52
C GLY A 162 41.46 10.50 3.20
N TYR A 163 40.54 9.57 2.96
CA TYR A 163 39.69 9.56 1.75
C TYR A 163 38.73 10.75 1.67
N LYS A 164 38.23 11.26 2.80
CA LYS A 164 37.44 12.51 2.82
C LYS A 164 38.26 13.73 2.44
N ARG A 165 39.55 13.73 2.74
CA ARG A 165 40.50 14.80 2.40
C ARG A 165 41.17 14.61 1.03
N ASP A 166 40.95 13.46 0.40
CA ASP A 166 41.54 13.13 -0.88
C ASP A 166 40.96 14.00 -2.01
N LYS A 167 41.81 14.89 -2.51
CA LYS A 167 41.52 15.84 -3.60
C LYS A 167 41.78 15.28 -5.00
N ARG A 168 42.18 14.01 -5.13
CA ARG A 168 42.33 13.37 -6.45
C ARG A 168 41.03 13.47 -7.24
N SER A 169 41.17 13.69 -8.55
CA SER A 169 40.05 13.72 -9.48
C SER A 169 39.36 12.36 -9.53
N THR A 170 38.10 12.33 -9.98
CA THR A 170 37.37 11.08 -10.19
C THR A 170 38.10 10.12 -11.13
N SER A 171 38.74 10.63 -12.19
CA SER A 171 39.53 9.81 -13.12
C SER A 171 40.72 9.17 -12.42
N ALA A 172 41.51 9.95 -11.67
CA ALA A 172 42.69 9.43 -10.98
C ALA A 172 42.32 8.37 -9.93
N LYS A 173 41.16 8.50 -9.29
CA LYS A 173 40.63 7.48 -8.37
C LYS A 173 40.18 6.22 -9.12
N MET A 174 39.60 6.35 -10.32
CA MET A 174 39.26 5.20 -11.15
C MET A 174 40.51 4.45 -11.61
N ASP A 175 41.52 5.17 -12.13
CA ASP A 175 42.76 4.57 -12.61
C ASP A 175 43.48 3.81 -11.48
N SER A 176 43.50 4.42 -10.28
CA SER A 176 43.98 3.79 -9.04
C SER A 176 43.21 2.49 -8.72
N ALA A 177 41.88 2.55 -8.71
CA ALA A 177 41.04 1.39 -8.43
C ALA A 177 41.23 0.25 -9.44
N ILE A 178 41.35 0.57 -10.74
CA ILE A 178 41.59 -0.40 -11.81
C ILE A 178 42.94 -1.10 -11.59
N GLY A 179 44.00 -0.33 -11.31
CA GLY A 179 45.32 -0.89 -11.04
C GLY A 179 45.38 -1.81 -9.82
N MET A 180 44.52 -1.58 -8.83
CA MET A 180 44.47 -2.39 -7.59
C MET A 180 43.57 -3.62 -7.69
N LEU A 181 42.71 -3.72 -8.71
CA LEU A 181 41.67 -4.74 -8.84
C LEU A 181 42.25 -6.16 -8.89
N THR A 182 43.41 -6.32 -9.53
CA THR A 182 44.09 -7.61 -9.75
C THR A 182 45.18 -7.92 -8.74
N GLU A 183 45.53 -6.95 -7.89
CA GLU A 183 46.64 -7.08 -6.95
C GLU A 183 46.21 -7.73 -5.63
N GLU A 184 47.04 -8.64 -5.10
CA GLU A 184 46.90 -9.19 -3.74
C GLU A 184 47.48 -8.22 -2.70
N PHE A 185 46.86 -7.05 -2.63
CA PHE A 185 47.26 -5.95 -1.76
C PHE A 185 46.03 -5.38 -1.07
N GLY A 186 46.15 -5.12 0.23
CA GLY A 186 45.11 -4.49 1.02
C GLY A 186 44.96 -5.09 2.41
N TYR A 187 43.85 -4.72 3.07
CA TYR A 187 43.49 -5.22 4.40
C TYR A 187 42.65 -6.49 4.30
N ILE A 188 42.70 -7.33 5.33
CA ILE A 188 41.82 -8.49 5.44
C ILE A 188 40.56 -8.07 6.20
N GLY A 189 39.45 -7.92 5.50
CA GLY A 189 38.19 -7.54 6.12
C GLY A 189 36.96 -8.01 5.36
N ASP A 190 35.82 -7.84 6.02
CA ASP A 190 34.49 -8.08 5.49
C ASP A 190 33.79 -6.76 5.18
N TYR A 191 32.86 -6.81 4.23
CA TYR A 191 31.94 -5.72 4.01
C TYR A 191 30.48 -6.17 4.10
N LYS A 192 29.60 -5.21 4.37
CA LYS A 192 28.16 -5.35 4.26
C LYS A 192 27.60 -4.26 3.38
N MET A 193 26.73 -4.66 2.46
CA MET A 193 26.04 -3.78 1.54
C MET A 193 24.54 -3.98 1.62
N SER A 194 23.77 -2.90 1.55
CA SER A 194 22.32 -2.97 1.55
C SER A 194 21.70 -1.79 0.81
N ALA A 195 20.67 -2.06 0.02
CA ALA A 195 19.73 -1.07 -0.48
C ALA A 195 18.53 -1.05 0.47
N THR A 196 18.24 0.10 1.07
CA THR A 196 17.28 0.22 2.19
C THR A 196 16.53 1.55 2.17
N ASP A 197 15.28 1.53 2.62
CA ASP A 197 14.49 2.73 2.90
C ASP A 197 14.65 3.21 4.36
N ASP A 198 15.37 2.47 5.20
CA ASP A 198 15.69 2.83 6.60
C ASP A 198 17.20 2.81 6.84
N ALA A 199 17.86 3.85 6.31
CA ALA A 199 19.30 4.03 6.38
C ALA A 199 19.81 4.08 7.83
N ASP A 200 19.13 4.79 8.73
CA ASP A 200 19.60 4.97 10.11
C ASP A 200 19.56 3.65 10.89
N ARG A 201 18.47 2.88 10.78
CA ARG A 201 18.37 1.57 11.41
C ARG A 201 19.42 0.61 10.85
N THR A 202 19.61 0.60 9.53
CA THR A 202 20.59 -0.26 8.87
C THR A 202 22.02 0.08 9.32
N THR A 203 22.37 1.37 9.35
CA THR A 203 23.66 1.85 9.88
C THR A 203 23.88 1.42 11.33
N ARG A 204 22.87 1.60 12.21
CA ARG A 204 22.99 1.18 13.62
C ARG A 204 23.14 -0.33 13.78
N TYR A 205 22.42 -1.10 12.97
CA TYR A 205 22.53 -2.55 12.96
C TYR A 205 23.93 -3.01 12.54
N HIS A 206 24.48 -2.45 11.46
CA HIS A 206 25.86 -2.72 11.03
C HIS A 206 26.86 -2.36 12.13
N TYR A 207 26.69 -1.18 12.75
CA TYR A 207 27.53 -0.74 13.85
C TYR A 207 27.50 -1.70 15.05
N GLY A 208 26.32 -2.20 15.43
CA GLY A 208 26.18 -3.20 16.50
C GLY A 208 26.90 -4.53 16.22
N LEU A 209 27.20 -4.84 14.96
CA LEU A 209 27.99 -6.00 14.55
C LEU A 209 29.51 -5.70 14.42
N GLY A 210 29.91 -4.46 14.72
CA GLY A 210 31.28 -3.97 14.61
C GLY A 210 31.66 -3.50 13.20
N TYR A 211 30.70 -3.26 12.30
CA TYR A 211 31.00 -2.67 10.99
C TYR A 211 30.97 -1.14 11.06
N HIS A 212 31.82 -0.51 10.26
CA HIS A 212 31.90 0.94 10.14
C HIS A 212 31.44 1.40 8.78
N GLN A 213 30.50 2.33 8.76
CA GLN A 213 29.93 2.88 7.52
C GLN A 213 31.00 3.60 6.68
N LEU A 214 31.17 3.17 5.42
CA LEU A 214 32.01 3.82 4.42
C LEU A 214 31.19 4.73 3.51
N TYR A 215 29.99 4.28 3.13
CA TYR A 215 29.10 5.02 2.24
C TYR A 215 27.67 5.00 2.74
N ARG A 216 26.99 6.14 2.55
CA ARG A 216 25.54 6.30 2.65
C ARG A 216 25.10 7.33 1.63
N GLY A 217 24.19 6.95 0.75
CA GLY A 217 23.67 7.88 -0.26
C GLY A 217 22.68 7.22 -1.21
N LYS A 218 22.07 8.02 -2.07
CA LYS A 218 21.10 7.56 -3.08
C LYS A 218 21.74 6.97 -4.34
N GLY A 219 23.08 6.88 -4.41
CA GLY A 219 23.79 6.41 -5.61
C GLY A 219 23.77 7.39 -6.80
N GLU A 220 23.26 8.61 -6.63
CA GLU A 220 23.09 9.59 -7.71
C GLU A 220 24.39 10.23 -8.18
N ASN A 221 25.34 10.42 -7.25
CA ASN A 221 26.59 11.10 -7.52
C ASN A 221 27.70 10.09 -7.78
N TYR A 222 28.28 10.13 -8.99
CA TYR A 222 29.32 9.19 -9.43
C TYR A 222 30.64 9.34 -8.64
N GLY A 223 31.08 10.56 -8.36
CA GLY A 223 32.35 10.81 -7.65
C GLY A 223 32.46 10.13 -6.27
N PRO A 224 31.44 10.25 -5.39
CA PRO A 224 31.38 9.50 -4.14
C PRO A 224 31.37 7.98 -4.30
N LEU A 225 30.75 7.44 -5.36
CA LEU A 225 30.77 5.99 -5.64
C LEU A 225 32.17 5.53 -6.07
N VAL A 226 32.84 6.30 -6.92
CA VAL A 226 34.24 6.04 -7.31
C VAL A 226 35.17 6.11 -6.09
N THR A 227 34.95 7.08 -5.20
CA THR A 227 35.73 7.19 -3.95
C THR A 227 35.51 5.95 -3.06
N LEU A 228 34.28 5.44 -2.97
CA LEU A 228 33.99 4.19 -2.27
C LEU A 228 34.70 3.00 -2.92
N ILE A 229 34.66 2.90 -4.26
CA ILE A 229 35.32 1.80 -5.00
C ILE A 229 36.82 1.81 -4.73
N ASP A 230 37.49 2.94 -4.97
CA ASP A 230 38.93 3.09 -4.73
C ASP A 230 39.30 2.78 -3.26
N GLN A 231 38.45 3.18 -2.31
CA GLN A 231 38.63 2.83 -0.91
C GLN A 231 38.53 1.31 -0.66
N MET A 232 37.56 0.64 -1.28
CA MET A 232 37.34 -0.80 -1.11
C MET A 232 38.39 -1.65 -1.82
N MET A 233 38.99 -1.16 -2.91
CA MET A 233 40.12 -1.85 -3.56
C MET A 233 41.36 -1.93 -2.66
N VAL A 234 41.51 -1.00 -1.72
CA VAL A 234 42.56 -1.04 -0.69
C VAL A 234 42.12 -1.88 0.52
N LEU A 235 40.85 -1.83 0.91
CA LEU A 235 40.34 -2.52 2.10
C LEU A 235 40.11 -4.02 1.92
N LEU A 236 40.07 -4.52 0.69
CA LEU A 236 39.90 -5.94 0.39
C LEU A 236 41.21 -6.50 -0.11
N TYR A 237 41.73 -7.52 0.55
CA TYR A 237 43.04 -8.08 0.20
C TYR A 237 43.00 -8.86 -1.11
N LYS A 238 42.01 -9.73 -1.30
CA LYS A 238 42.02 -10.69 -2.42
C LYS A 238 41.32 -10.13 -3.66
N PRO A 239 41.89 -10.34 -4.87
CA PRO A 239 41.27 -9.90 -6.12
C PRO A 239 39.82 -10.36 -6.30
N TYR A 240 39.49 -11.62 -5.97
CA TYR A 240 38.10 -12.10 -6.14
C TYR A 240 37.11 -11.33 -5.24
N GLU A 241 37.50 -10.94 -4.03
CA GLU A 241 36.65 -10.17 -3.11
C GLU A 241 36.40 -8.77 -3.64
N LYS A 242 37.40 -8.17 -4.31
CA LYS A 242 37.28 -6.88 -5.00
C LYS A 242 36.26 -6.96 -6.13
N TYR A 243 36.35 -7.97 -6.99
CA TYR A 243 35.38 -8.18 -8.08
C TYR A 243 33.97 -8.48 -7.54
N GLU A 244 33.84 -9.30 -6.51
CA GLU A 244 32.55 -9.57 -5.85
C GLU A 244 31.94 -8.29 -5.29
N PHE A 245 32.73 -7.45 -4.63
CA PHE A 245 32.29 -6.14 -4.16
C PHE A 245 31.73 -5.28 -5.30
N ILE A 246 32.41 -5.20 -6.44
CA ILE A 246 31.92 -4.43 -7.60
C ILE A 246 30.61 -5.00 -8.13
N ARG A 247 30.51 -6.33 -8.28
CA ARG A 247 29.27 -7.00 -8.74
C ARG A 247 28.10 -6.70 -7.80
N GLU A 248 28.33 -6.79 -6.50
CA GLU A 248 27.31 -6.46 -5.49
C GLU A 248 26.96 -4.97 -5.50
N LEU A 249 27.93 -4.08 -5.70
CA LEU A 249 27.70 -2.64 -5.81
C LEU A 249 26.77 -2.32 -6.97
N VAL A 250 27.07 -2.84 -8.16
CA VAL A 250 26.23 -2.67 -9.36
C VAL A 250 24.82 -3.21 -9.10
N LYS A 251 24.70 -4.41 -8.52
CA LYS A 251 23.41 -5.01 -8.17
C LYS A 251 22.60 -4.10 -7.24
N HIS A 252 23.19 -3.64 -6.13
CA HIS A 252 22.46 -2.83 -5.16
C HIS A 252 22.14 -1.43 -5.66
N LEU A 253 22.98 -0.83 -6.53
CA LEU A 253 22.65 0.42 -7.20
C LEU A 253 21.42 0.29 -8.09
N ARG A 254 21.28 -0.83 -8.82
CA ARG A 254 20.07 -1.15 -9.61
C ARG A 254 18.83 -1.45 -8.76
N MET A 255 19.01 -1.73 -7.47
CA MET A 255 17.91 -1.92 -6.51
C MET A 255 17.46 -0.59 -5.88
N LEU A 256 18.09 0.54 -6.22
CA LEU A 256 17.66 1.85 -5.76
C LEU A 256 16.51 2.40 -6.61
N ASP A 257 15.75 3.36 -6.06
CA ASP A 257 14.71 4.07 -6.84
C ASP A 257 15.25 5.03 -7.88
N SER A 258 16.50 5.43 -7.74
CA SER A 258 17.06 6.51 -8.53
C SER A 258 17.54 6.00 -9.88
N GLU A 259 16.94 6.49 -10.97
CA GLU A 259 17.38 6.19 -12.33
C GLU A 259 18.85 6.58 -12.56
N LYS A 260 19.30 7.70 -11.96
CA LYS A 260 20.72 8.09 -11.99
C LYS A 260 21.63 7.06 -11.33
N ALA A 261 21.16 6.38 -10.28
CA ALA A 261 21.92 5.29 -9.66
C ALA A 261 22.04 4.08 -10.60
N HIS A 262 21.02 3.80 -11.41
CA HIS A 262 21.06 2.74 -12.41
C HIS A 262 22.05 3.07 -13.52
N VAL A 263 22.02 4.30 -14.04
CA VAL A 263 23.01 4.78 -15.02
C VAL A 263 24.44 4.69 -14.46
N ASN A 264 24.63 5.08 -13.19
CA ASN A 264 25.94 4.92 -12.54
C ASN A 264 26.32 3.45 -12.35
N ALA A 265 25.36 2.56 -12.10
CA ALA A 265 25.62 1.12 -12.00
C ALA A 265 26.12 0.56 -13.33
N ASP A 266 25.49 0.95 -14.44
CA ASP A 266 25.89 0.52 -15.78
C ASP A 266 27.28 1.05 -16.12
N ARG A 267 27.55 2.33 -15.83
CA ARG A 267 28.89 2.92 -16.01
C ARG A 267 29.97 2.22 -15.17
N ILE A 268 29.66 1.81 -13.95
CA ILE A 268 30.61 1.05 -13.11
C ILE A 268 30.82 -0.34 -13.71
N ALA A 269 29.76 -1.01 -14.15
CA ALA A 269 29.86 -2.32 -14.78
C ALA A 269 30.77 -2.26 -16.02
N ASP A 270 30.54 -1.30 -16.92
CA ASP A 270 31.32 -1.15 -18.16
C ASP A 270 32.83 -0.94 -17.93
N VAL A 271 33.20 -0.38 -16.78
CA VAL A 271 34.61 -0.08 -16.46
C VAL A 271 35.30 -1.24 -15.73
N PHE A 272 34.58 -1.92 -14.84
CA PHE A 272 35.19 -2.83 -13.86
C PHE A 272 34.82 -4.31 -14.04
N LEU A 273 33.84 -4.66 -14.89
CA LEU A 273 33.33 -6.03 -15.10
C LEU A 273 33.37 -6.44 -16.57
#